data_AF-A5AM25-F1
#
_entry.id   AF-A5AM25-F1
#
_cell.length_a   1.000
_cell.length_b   1.000
_cell.length_c   1.000
_cell.angle_alpha   90.00
_cell.angle_beta   90.00
_cell.angle_gamma   90.00
#
_symmetry.space_group_name_H-M   'P 1'
#
loop_
_entity.id
_entity.type
_entity.pdbx_description
1 polymer ?
#
loop_
_entity_poly.entity_id
_entity_poly.type
_entity_poly.pdbx_seq_one_letter_code
_entity_poly.pdbx_strand_id
1 'polypeptide(L)'
;MVEEQDRISYLPDDILIRILSLLPTKEIARTSLLSKAWRKLSPFSSLSVLMFQSPDFFHSRRKNFDVSSFINAIDSSLRLRQKDVSLARLQLRLHLNDIESESLIDSWIDAALERKVKELDLYLLPRSIPEPYGLPAKIFSTTTITVLSLEQCRLEICGDVDLPALRKLCLRKILCDEQAIRQLISSCPLIEDLDIVSCGKLKKLHVSGLANLHRLVVTCCYNLRRIEIDAPSLQYFMYDHQRSLLCDVVWTPGEFLRELILHDRHITNDLLQNLVSGVPNLERLEIDSTRLQRIEISHHQLQEIRTKTI
;
A
#
# COMPACT_ATOMS: atom_id res chain seq x y z
N MET A 1 4.37 -2.26 -52.19
CA MET A 1 4.44 -1.87 -50.77
C MET A 1 3.02 -1.94 -50.23
N VAL A 2 2.73 -2.93 -49.40
CA VAL A 2 1.41 -3.03 -48.74
C VAL A 2 1.46 -2.01 -47.61
N GLU A 3 0.61 -0.98 -47.65
CA GLU A 3 0.42 -0.11 -46.47
C GLU A 3 -0.03 -1.00 -45.32
N GLU A 4 0.76 -1.07 -44.24
CA GLU A 4 0.33 -1.74 -43.02
C GLU A 4 -0.94 -1.03 -42.52
N GLN A 5 -2.08 -1.70 -42.72
CA GLN A 5 -3.38 -1.13 -42.42
C GLN A 5 -3.52 -0.99 -40.89
N ASP A 6 -3.69 0.24 -40.41
CA ASP A 6 -3.86 0.58 -39.00
C ASP A 6 -5.23 0.06 -38.51
N ARG A 7 -5.30 -1.24 -38.23
CA ARG A 7 -6.50 -1.95 -37.75
C ARG A 7 -6.97 -1.47 -36.37
N ILE A 8 -6.05 -0.88 -35.60
CA ILE A 8 -6.31 -0.36 -34.26
C ILE A 8 -7.19 0.88 -34.33
N SER A 9 -7.00 1.72 -35.36
CA SER A 9 -7.83 2.90 -35.59
C SER A 9 -9.30 2.62 -35.90
N TYR A 10 -9.70 1.36 -36.11
CA TYR A 10 -11.10 0.96 -36.33
C TYR A 10 -11.81 0.52 -35.05
N LEU A 11 -11.10 0.37 -33.93
CA LEU A 11 -11.73 0.05 -32.65
C LEU A 11 -12.38 1.32 -32.07
N PRO A 12 -13.54 1.19 -31.40
CA PRO A 12 -14.14 2.33 -30.71
C PRO A 12 -13.30 2.77 -29.49
N ASP A 13 -13.40 4.06 -29.16
CA ASP A 13 -12.53 4.73 -28.17
C ASP A 13 -12.57 4.06 -26.80
N ASP A 14 -13.73 3.53 -26.39
CA ASP A 14 -13.92 2.82 -25.12
C ASP A 14 -13.08 1.53 -25.03
N ILE A 15 -13.00 0.78 -26.13
CA ILE A 15 -12.16 -0.43 -26.23
C ILE A 15 -10.68 -0.05 -26.23
N LEU A 16 -10.30 1.01 -26.95
CA LEU A 16 -8.93 1.51 -26.99
C LEU A 16 -8.46 1.96 -25.60
N ILE A 17 -9.28 2.73 -24.89
CA ILE A 17 -9.00 3.17 -23.50
C ILE A 17 -8.85 1.97 -22.57
N ARG A 18 -9.72 0.96 -22.70
CA ARG A 18 -9.64 -0.25 -21.89
C ARG A 18 -8.34 -1.02 -22.15
N ILE A 19 -7.90 -1.15 -23.40
CA ILE A 19 -6.60 -1.76 -23.72
C ILE A 19 -5.45 -0.94 -23.14
N LEU A 20 -5.43 0.39 -23.34
CA LEU A 20 -4.39 1.26 -22.82
C LEU A 20 -4.32 1.23 -21.28
N SER A 21 -5.46 1.08 -20.59
CA SER A 21 -5.51 0.98 -19.12
C SER A 21 -4.85 -0.29 -18.55
N LEU A 22 -4.65 -1.31 -19.39
CA LEU A 22 -3.97 -2.56 -19.02
C LEU A 22 -2.45 -2.48 -19.23
N LEU A 23 -1.96 -1.42 -19.89
CA LEU A 23 -0.55 -1.26 -20.19
C LEU A 23 0.14 -0.38 -19.12
N PRO A 24 1.40 -0.67 -18.77
CA PRO A 24 2.21 0.28 -18.01
C PRO A 24 2.30 1.62 -18.75
N THR A 25 2.26 2.73 -18.03
CA THR A 25 2.26 4.09 -18.60
C THR A 25 3.41 4.36 -19.59
N LYS A 26 4.56 3.70 -19.41
CA LYS A 26 5.68 3.74 -20.36
C LYS A 26 5.37 3.07 -21.70
N GLU A 27 4.64 1.96 -21.68
CA GLU A 27 4.21 1.26 -22.90
C GLU A 27 3.08 2.01 -23.60
N ILE A 28 2.21 2.70 -22.85
CA ILE A 28 1.18 3.58 -23.42
C ILE A 28 1.80 4.63 -24.34
N ALA A 29 2.86 5.32 -23.90
CA ALA A 29 3.55 6.30 -24.74
C ALA A 29 4.12 5.67 -26.02
N ARG A 30 4.62 4.43 -25.97
CA ARG A 30 5.10 3.70 -27.16
C ARG A 30 3.97 3.30 -28.10
N THR A 31 2.81 2.92 -27.56
CA THR A 31 1.65 2.55 -28.37
C THR A 31 1.12 3.72 -29.21
N SER A 32 1.36 4.97 -28.81
CA SER A 32 1.04 6.16 -29.62
C SER A 32 1.74 6.20 -31.00
N LEU A 33 2.83 5.43 -31.15
CA LEU A 33 3.55 5.30 -32.42
C LEU A 33 2.89 4.28 -33.35
N LEU A 34 2.11 3.35 -32.82
CA LEU A 34 1.54 2.20 -33.55
C LEU A 34 0.20 2.51 -34.24
N SER A 35 -0.51 3.54 -33.79
CA SER A 35 -1.83 3.88 -34.35
C SER A 35 -2.14 5.36 -34.20
N LYS A 36 -2.84 5.92 -35.20
CA LYS A 36 -3.32 7.31 -35.15
C LYS A 36 -4.38 7.49 -34.06
N ALA A 37 -5.27 6.51 -33.90
CA ALA A 37 -6.27 6.53 -32.83
C ALA A 37 -5.63 6.47 -31.45
N TRP A 38 -4.64 5.59 -31.25
CA TRP A 38 -3.86 5.60 -30.01
C TRP A 38 -3.09 6.89 -29.83
N ARG A 39 -2.51 7.50 -30.86
CA ARG A 39 -1.87 8.82 -30.71
C ARG A 39 -2.85 9.90 -30.25
N LYS A 40 -4.08 9.88 -30.77
CA LYS A 40 -5.16 10.81 -30.40
C LYS A 40 -5.66 10.57 -28.96
N LEU A 41 -5.69 9.32 -28.51
CA LEU A 41 -6.12 8.90 -27.17
C LEU A 41 -4.98 8.83 -26.13
N SER A 42 -3.73 8.83 -26.59
CA SER A 42 -2.50 8.76 -25.81
C SER A 42 -2.20 9.97 -24.93
N PRO A 43 -2.80 11.17 -25.04
CA PRO A 43 -2.70 12.08 -23.91
C PRO A 43 -3.31 11.36 -22.71
N PHE A 44 -2.46 11.11 -21.71
CA PHE A 44 -2.79 10.44 -20.46
C PHE A 44 -4.04 11.02 -19.78
N SER A 45 -4.54 12.20 -20.19
CA SER A 45 -5.77 12.85 -19.76
C SER A 45 -7.04 11.99 -19.87
N SER A 46 -7.10 11.00 -20.78
CA SER A 46 -8.27 10.13 -20.96
C SER A 46 -8.26 8.87 -20.09
N LEU A 47 -7.11 8.49 -19.52
CA LEU A 47 -6.96 7.25 -18.77
C LEU A 47 -7.49 7.41 -17.34
N SER A 48 -8.24 6.45 -16.83
CA SER A 48 -8.67 6.46 -15.43
C SER A 48 -7.56 6.02 -14.46
N VAL A 49 -6.49 5.41 -14.98
CA VAL A 49 -5.36 4.88 -14.20
C VAL A 49 -4.06 5.48 -14.70
N LEU A 50 -3.31 6.12 -13.82
CA LEU A 50 -2.00 6.70 -14.10
C LEU A 50 -0.95 6.05 -13.20
N MET A 51 0.12 5.51 -13.78
CA MET A 51 1.18 4.82 -13.04
C MET A 51 2.56 5.30 -13.50
N PHE A 52 3.16 6.19 -12.73
CA PHE A 52 4.48 6.74 -13.04
C PHE A 52 5.53 6.10 -12.16
N GLN A 53 6.61 5.62 -12.79
CA GLN A 53 7.77 5.08 -12.11
C GLN A 53 9.05 5.69 -12.67
N SER A 54 9.90 6.23 -11.79
CA SER A 54 11.21 6.72 -12.19
C SER A 54 12.00 5.57 -12.86
N PRO A 55 12.64 5.79 -14.02
CA PRO A 55 13.29 4.71 -14.76
C PRO A 55 14.41 3.99 -14.01
N ASP A 56 15.10 4.69 -13.12
CA ASP A 56 16.21 4.16 -12.32
C ASP A 56 15.79 3.77 -10.90
N PHE A 57 14.49 3.68 -10.63
CA PHE A 57 13.95 3.43 -9.30
C PHE A 57 14.48 2.15 -8.62
N PHE A 58 14.84 1.13 -9.40
CA PHE A 58 15.42 -0.12 -8.91
C PHE A 58 16.93 -0.27 -9.23
N HIS A 59 17.54 0.71 -9.88
CA HIS A 59 18.92 0.60 -10.37
C HIS A 59 19.87 1.47 -9.52
N SER A 60 20.93 0.86 -8.99
CA SER A 60 21.98 1.55 -8.22
C SER A 60 22.88 2.44 -9.08
N ARG A 61 22.86 2.28 -10.41
CA ARG A 61 23.59 3.12 -11.36
C ARG A 61 22.61 3.91 -12.20
N ARG A 62 22.57 5.22 -11.98
CA ARG A 62 21.81 6.13 -12.84
C ARG A 62 22.35 6.02 -14.26
N LYS A 63 21.50 5.64 -15.21
CA LYS A 63 21.81 5.92 -16.62
C LYS A 63 21.55 7.41 -16.83
N ASN A 64 22.18 8.02 -17.84
CA ASN A 64 21.84 9.38 -18.26
C ASN A 64 20.42 9.38 -18.86
N PHE A 65 19.41 9.32 -17.99
CA PHE A 65 18.01 9.38 -18.36
C PHE A 65 17.51 10.82 -18.24
N ASP A 66 16.65 11.22 -19.17
CA ASP A 66 16.03 12.53 -19.17
C ASP A 66 14.90 12.60 -18.12
N VAL A 67 15.28 12.85 -16.87
CA VAL A 67 14.38 13.08 -15.73
C VAL A 67 13.33 14.15 -16.05
N SER A 68 13.72 15.22 -16.76
CA SER A 68 12.84 16.32 -17.11
C SER A 68 11.69 15.86 -18.01
N SER A 69 11.95 14.97 -18.98
CA SER A 69 10.89 14.37 -19.80
C SER A 69 9.86 13.58 -18.97
N PHE A 70 10.32 12.88 -17.93
CA PHE A 70 9.46 12.11 -17.04
C PHE A 70 8.59 13.02 -16.15
N ILE A 71 9.19 14.06 -15.56
CA ILE A 71 8.46 15.07 -14.78
C ILE A 71 7.42 15.77 -15.65
N ASN A 72 7.81 16.19 -16.86
CA ASN A 72 6.89 16.82 -17.81
C ASN A 72 5.75 15.89 -18.22
N ALA A 73 5.99 14.58 -18.31
CA ALA A 73 4.94 13.60 -18.60
C ALA A 73 3.93 13.50 -17.45
N ILE A 74 4.39 13.47 -16.19
CA ILE A 74 3.50 13.50 -15.02
C ILE A 74 2.69 14.80 -15.02
N ASP A 75 3.38 15.93 -15.13
CA ASP A 75 2.76 17.25 -15.05
C ASP A 75 1.72 17.45 -16.16
N SER A 76 2.08 17.12 -17.42
CA SER A 76 1.16 17.19 -18.55
C SER A 76 -0.04 16.25 -18.38
N SER A 77 0.16 15.04 -17.85
CA SER A 77 -0.93 14.08 -17.63
C SER A 77 -1.98 14.53 -16.63
N LEU A 78 -1.56 15.31 -15.63
CA LEU A 78 -2.42 15.79 -14.54
C LEU A 78 -2.98 17.18 -14.85
N ARG A 79 -2.20 18.07 -15.49
CA ARG A 79 -2.63 19.43 -15.86
C ARG A 79 -3.56 19.46 -17.06
N LEU A 80 -3.26 18.70 -18.12
CA LEU A 80 -4.07 18.68 -19.35
C LEU A 80 -5.37 17.89 -19.20
N ARG A 81 -5.54 17.20 -18.07
CA ARG A 81 -6.75 16.46 -17.76
C ARG A 81 -7.89 17.43 -17.41
N GLN A 82 -9.02 17.28 -18.10
CA GLN A 82 -10.23 18.03 -17.76
C GLN A 82 -10.69 17.70 -16.33
N LYS A 83 -11.24 18.69 -15.61
CA LYS A 83 -11.56 18.54 -14.18
C LYS A 83 -12.75 17.62 -13.90
N ASP A 84 -13.62 17.43 -14.88
CA ASP A 84 -14.80 16.57 -14.84
C ASP A 84 -14.48 15.08 -15.05
N VAL A 85 -13.31 14.76 -15.60
CA VAL A 85 -12.86 13.37 -15.77
C VAL A 85 -12.27 12.83 -14.47
N SER A 86 -13.00 11.92 -13.82
CA SER A 86 -12.55 11.25 -12.59
C SER A 86 -11.28 10.44 -12.81
N LEU A 87 -10.34 10.53 -11.87
CA LEU A 87 -9.16 9.68 -11.82
C LEU A 87 -9.48 8.49 -10.92
N ALA A 88 -9.41 7.25 -11.40
CA ALA A 88 -9.63 6.08 -10.55
C ALA A 88 -8.41 5.80 -9.67
N ARG A 89 -7.21 5.81 -10.28
CA ARG A 89 -5.95 5.50 -9.59
C ARG A 89 -4.81 6.42 -10.02
N LEU A 90 -4.04 6.87 -9.05
CA LEU A 90 -2.73 7.46 -9.24
C LEU A 90 -1.68 6.65 -8.48
N GLN A 91 -0.67 6.15 -9.20
CA GLN A 91 0.54 5.58 -8.62
C GLN A 91 1.75 6.43 -9.00
N LEU A 92 2.50 6.88 -7.99
CA LEU A 92 3.74 7.62 -8.15
C LEU A 92 4.87 6.87 -7.43
N ARG A 93 5.84 6.38 -8.19
CA ARG A 93 7.08 5.79 -7.70
C ARG A 93 8.25 6.68 -8.09
N LEU A 94 8.63 7.56 -7.18
CA LEU A 94 9.54 8.67 -7.44
C LEU A 94 10.83 8.50 -6.66
N HIS A 95 11.96 8.83 -7.28
CA HIS A 95 13.18 9.08 -6.54
C HIS A 95 13.26 10.58 -6.26
N LEU A 96 13.21 10.99 -4.99
CA LEU A 96 13.16 12.42 -4.63
C LEU A 96 14.44 13.19 -4.97
N ASN A 97 15.53 12.50 -5.34
CA ASN A 97 16.72 13.12 -5.91
C ASN A 97 16.51 13.63 -7.35
N ASP A 98 15.51 13.10 -8.05
CA ASP A 98 15.15 13.50 -9.41
C ASP A 98 14.19 14.70 -9.41
N ILE A 99 13.57 15.00 -8.27
CA ILE A 99 12.56 16.05 -8.12
C ILE A 99 13.22 17.29 -7.54
N GLU A 100 13.13 18.43 -8.23
CA GLU A 100 13.72 19.69 -7.77
C GLU A 100 13.03 20.24 -6.51
N SER A 101 11.69 20.22 -6.50
CA SER A 101 10.85 20.75 -5.43
C SER A 101 9.74 19.79 -5.02
N GLU A 102 9.55 19.60 -3.72
CA GLU A 102 8.46 18.82 -3.13
C GLU A 102 7.07 19.39 -3.48
N SER A 103 6.98 20.70 -3.75
CA SER A 103 5.73 21.33 -4.19
C SER A 103 5.18 20.78 -5.51
N LEU A 104 6.01 20.18 -6.36
CA LEU A 104 5.54 19.46 -7.54
C LEU A 104 4.71 18.25 -7.15
N ILE A 105 5.17 17.50 -6.14
CA ILE A 105 4.47 16.32 -5.62
C ILE A 105 3.15 16.75 -4.99
N ASP A 106 3.16 17.82 -4.20
CA ASP A 106 1.93 18.42 -3.63
C ASP A 106 0.92 18.76 -4.73
N SER A 107 1.38 19.40 -5.82
CA SER A 107 0.51 19.78 -6.94
C SER A 107 -0.08 18.57 -7.67
N TRP A 108 0.67 17.48 -7.77
CA TRP A 108 0.21 16.23 -8.40
C TRP A 108 -0.81 15.50 -7.53
N ILE A 109 -0.60 15.50 -6.22
CA ILE A 109 -1.55 14.97 -5.24
C ILE A 109 -2.82 15.81 -5.28
N ASP A 110 -2.72 17.14 -5.17
CA ASP A 110 -3.87 18.06 -5.24
C ASP A 110 -4.68 17.85 -6.53
N ALA A 111 -4.00 17.72 -7.67
CA ALA A 111 -4.65 17.44 -8.95
C ALA A 111 -5.42 16.10 -8.95
N ALA A 112 -4.91 15.07 -8.26
CA ALA A 112 -5.59 13.79 -8.12
C ALA A 112 -6.79 13.88 -7.17
N LEU A 113 -6.65 14.58 -6.05
CA LEU A 113 -7.72 14.80 -5.07
C LEU A 113 -8.87 15.61 -5.67
N GLU A 114 -8.58 16.69 -6.41
CA GLU A 114 -9.59 17.48 -7.15
C GLU A 114 -10.42 16.61 -8.12
N ARG A 115 -9.85 15.50 -8.58
CA ARG A 115 -10.47 14.56 -9.53
C ARG A 115 -11.00 13.30 -8.86
N LYS A 116 -11.22 13.36 -7.54
CA LYS A 116 -11.91 12.34 -6.74
C LYS A 116 -11.23 10.98 -6.83
N VAL A 117 -9.90 10.97 -6.72
CA VAL A 117 -9.11 9.73 -6.78
C VAL A 117 -9.58 8.70 -5.75
N LYS A 118 -9.71 7.44 -6.21
CA LYS A 118 -10.13 6.32 -5.37
C LYS A 118 -8.95 5.50 -4.84
N GLU A 119 -7.89 5.38 -5.62
CA GLU A 119 -6.68 4.65 -5.25
C GLU A 119 -5.46 5.56 -5.37
N LEU A 120 -4.79 5.82 -4.25
CA LEU A 120 -3.57 6.63 -4.20
C LEU A 120 -2.41 5.77 -3.70
N ASP A 121 -1.38 5.61 -4.53
CA ASP A 121 -0.21 4.78 -4.24
C ASP A 121 1.07 5.60 -4.42
N LEU A 122 1.68 5.98 -3.30
CA LEU A 122 2.87 6.84 -3.26
C LEU A 122 4.05 6.04 -2.72
N TYR A 123 5.09 5.89 -3.52
CA TYR A 123 6.40 5.46 -3.07
C TYR A 123 7.40 6.55 -3.41
N LEU A 124 7.86 7.23 -2.37
CA LEU A 124 8.77 8.37 -2.47
C LEU A 124 10.14 8.00 -1.90
N LEU A 125 11.03 7.48 -2.73
CA LEU A 125 12.37 7.09 -2.29
C LEU A 125 13.16 8.35 -1.88
N PRO A 126 13.57 8.47 -0.60
CA PRO A 126 14.06 9.72 -0.04
C PRO A 126 15.35 10.19 -0.71
N ARG A 127 15.63 11.49 -0.53
CA ARG A 127 16.95 12.05 -0.85
C ARG A 127 18.00 11.41 0.06
N SER A 128 19.28 11.63 -0.24
CA SER A 128 20.38 11.26 0.68
C SER A 128 20.36 12.04 2.01
N ILE A 129 19.35 12.89 2.23
CA ILE A 129 19.13 13.78 3.38
C ILE A 129 18.22 13.04 4.37
N PRO A 130 18.37 13.27 5.69
CA PRO A 130 17.71 12.44 6.72
C PRO A 130 16.18 12.51 6.78
N GLU A 131 15.52 13.51 6.20
CA GLU A 131 14.07 13.69 6.37
C GLU A 131 13.28 13.17 5.15
N PRO A 132 12.35 12.22 5.35
CA PRO A 132 11.39 11.82 4.32
C PRO A 132 10.39 12.93 4.01
N TYR A 133 9.82 12.89 2.81
CA TYR A 133 8.77 13.81 2.36
C TYR A 133 7.56 13.78 3.32
N GLY A 134 7.11 14.96 3.74
CA GLY A 134 5.93 15.14 4.58
C GLY A 134 4.65 15.09 3.76
N LEU A 135 3.76 14.16 4.07
CA LEU A 135 2.49 14.03 3.35
C LEU A 135 1.56 15.23 3.62
N PRO A 136 0.93 15.81 2.60
CA PRO A 136 -0.01 16.89 2.79
C PRO A 136 -1.26 16.40 3.53
N ALA A 137 -1.68 17.16 4.55
CA ALA A 137 -2.82 16.81 5.42
C ALA A 137 -4.13 16.58 4.65
N LYS A 138 -4.29 17.23 3.49
CA LYS A 138 -5.47 17.10 2.60
C LYS A 138 -5.73 15.65 2.19
N ILE A 139 -4.71 14.78 2.13
CA ILE A 139 -4.90 13.36 1.81
C ILE A 139 -5.85 12.71 2.82
N PHE A 140 -5.80 13.12 4.09
CA PHE A 140 -6.52 12.51 5.21
C PHE A 140 -7.92 13.08 5.48
N SER A 141 -8.40 13.99 4.62
CA SER A 141 -9.72 14.61 4.74
C SER A 141 -10.60 14.39 3.50
N THR A 142 -10.25 13.40 2.67
CA THR A 142 -10.97 13.13 1.42
C THR A 142 -11.99 12.00 1.57
N THR A 143 -13.18 12.19 1.00
CA THR A 143 -14.27 11.21 1.10
C THR A 143 -14.24 10.13 0.02
N THR A 144 -13.29 10.21 -0.92
CA THR A 144 -13.28 9.41 -2.15
C THR A 144 -12.25 8.29 -2.14
N ILE A 145 -11.19 8.40 -1.33
CA ILE A 145 -10.11 7.42 -1.30
C ILE A 145 -10.61 6.13 -0.63
N THR A 146 -10.48 5.04 -1.38
CA THR A 146 -10.81 3.67 -0.95
C THR A 146 -9.56 2.83 -0.68
N VAL A 147 -8.46 3.14 -1.37
CA VAL A 147 -7.15 2.49 -1.20
C VAL A 147 -6.08 3.55 -1.04
N LEU A 148 -5.36 3.51 0.08
CA LEU A 148 -4.23 4.38 0.37
C LEU A 148 -2.98 3.53 0.62
N SER A 149 -1.99 3.62 -0.27
CA SER A 149 -0.70 2.94 -0.16
C SER A 149 0.40 3.99 -0.08
N LEU A 150 1.12 4.00 1.03
CA LEU A 150 2.16 4.98 1.32
C LEU A 150 3.46 4.22 1.64
N GLU A 151 4.54 4.57 0.96
CA GLU A 151 5.87 4.03 1.20
C GLU A 151 6.92 5.16 1.30
N GLN A 152 7.80 5.08 2.30
CA GLN A 152 8.93 6.00 2.50
C GLN A 152 8.54 7.47 2.71
N CYS A 153 7.40 7.70 3.37
CA CYS A 153 6.89 9.04 3.65
C CYS A 153 6.91 9.34 5.16
N ARG A 154 6.84 10.63 5.51
CA ARG A 154 6.57 11.11 6.86
C ARG A 154 5.09 11.45 6.98
N LEU A 155 4.47 10.91 8.01
CA LEU A 155 3.07 11.12 8.33
C LEU A 155 2.97 12.04 9.55
N GLU A 156 2.46 13.24 9.33
CA GLU A 156 2.12 14.20 10.39
C GLU A 156 0.63 14.49 10.29
N ILE A 157 -0.13 13.99 11.27
CA ILE A 157 -1.57 14.21 11.33
C ILE A 157 -1.81 15.42 12.25
N CYS A 158 -2.17 16.55 11.63
CA CYS A 158 -2.53 17.78 12.31
C CYS A 158 -4.01 18.07 12.06
N GLY A 159 -4.88 17.75 13.02
CA GLY A 159 -6.33 17.95 12.92
C GLY A 159 -7.11 16.64 12.73
N ASP A 160 -8.40 16.75 12.39
CA ASP A 160 -9.29 15.61 12.23
C ASP A 160 -8.98 14.81 10.96
N VAL A 161 -8.96 13.49 11.10
CA VAL A 161 -8.85 12.54 9.98
C VAL A 161 -10.26 12.08 9.65
N ASP A 162 -10.62 12.17 8.38
CA ASP A 162 -11.91 11.69 7.87
C ASP A 162 -11.70 11.07 6.48
N LEU A 163 -11.63 9.74 6.46
CA LEU A 163 -11.53 8.93 5.25
C LEU A 163 -12.64 7.86 5.26
N PRO A 164 -13.90 8.27 5.12
CA PRO A 164 -15.06 7.43 5.38
C PRO A 164 -15.20 6.28 4.37
N ALA A 165 -14.55 6.36 3.20
CA ALA A 165 -14.59 5.33 2.17
C ALA A 165 -13.36 4.40 2.19
N LEU A 166 -12.41 4.59 3.11
CA LEU A 166 -11.15 3.85 3.12
C LEU A 166 -11.37 2.39 3.51
N ARG A 167 -11.02 1.48 2.60
CA ARG A 167 -11.12 0.03 2.78
C ARG A 167 -9.76 -0.65 2.87
N LYS A 168 -8.74 -0.10 2.21
CA LYS A 168 -7.38 -0.64 2.26
C LYS A 168 -6.38 0.44 2.62
N LEU A 169 -5.62 0.19 3.68
CA LEU A 169 -4.55 1.06 4.14
C LEU A 169 -3.23 0.28 4.17
N CYS A 170 -2.22 0.81 3.49
CA CYS A 170 -0.90 0.23 3.48
C CYS A 170 0.16 1.27 3.83
N LEU A 171 0.89 1.03 4.92
CA LEU A 171 1.93 1.89 5.44
C LEU A 171 3.26 1.12 5.43
N ARG A 172 4.19 1.50 4.54
CA ARG A 172 5.51 0.88 4.42
C ARG A 172 6.62 1.89 4.72
N LYS A 173 7.50 1.58 5.66
CA LYS A 173 8.66 2.43 6.04
C LYS A 173 8.22 3.86 6.35
N ILE A 174 7.05 4.02 6.99
CA ILE A 174 6.51 5.34 7.32
C ILE A 174 7.16 5.87 8.59
N LEU A 175 7.57 7.13 8.53
CA LEU A 175 8.01 7.89 9.69
C LEU A 175 6.78 8.53 10.35
N CYS A 176 6.30 7.93 11.42
CA CYS A 176 5.12 8.38 12.17
C CYS A 176 5.32 8.18 13.68
N ASP A 177 4.51 8.86 14.48
CA ASP A 177 4.33 8.53 15.89
C ASP A 177 3.18 7.52 16.07
N GLU A 178 3.06 6.97 17.28
CA GLU A 178 2.02 5.98 17.59
C GLU A 178 0.63 6.61 17.55
N GLN A 179 0.53 7.90 17.87
CA GLN A 179 -0.72 8.64 17.92
C GLN A 179 -1.31 8.84 16.52
N ALA A 180 -0.50 9.15 15.51
CA ALA A 180 -0.95 9.29 14.13
C ALA A 180 -1.53 7.97 13.58
N ILE A 181 -0.87 6.83 13.83
CA ILE A 181 -1.43 5.53 13.40
C ILE A 181 -2.75 5.24 14.10
N ARG A 182 -2.82 5.47 15.42
CA ARG A 182 -4.06 5.25 16.19
C ARG A 182 -5.19 6.12 15.67
N GLN A 183 -4.93 7.40 15.45
CA GLN A 183 -5.91 8.34 14.93
C GLN A 183 -6.39 7.93 13.52
N LEU A 184 -5.46 7.54 12.65
CA LEU A 184 -5.79 7.08 11.30
C LEU A 184 -6.67 5.82 11.32
N ILE A 185 -6.36 4.85 12.19
CA ILE A 185 -7.16 3.63 12.35
C ILE A 185 -8.55 3.96 12.93
N SER A 186 -8.62 4.75 14.01
CA SER A 186 -9.90 5.05 14.67
C SER A 186 -10.85 5.88 13.80
N SER A 187 -10.31 6.71 12.91
CA SER A 187 -11.10 7.54 12.00
C SER A 187 -11.59 6.80 10.76
N CYS A 188 -11.17 5.56 10.52
CA CYS A 188 -11.46 4.81 9.30
C CYS A 188 -12.11 3.44 9.62
N PRO A 189 -13.37 3.41 10.09
CA PRO A 189 -14.00 2.17 10.59
C PRO A 189 -14.30 1.12 9.51
N LEU A 190 -14.24 1.49 8.22
CA LEU A 190 -14.52 0.59 7.09
C LEU A 190 -13.28 -0.13 6.53
N ILE A 191 -12.12 -0.02 7.21
CA ILE A 191 -10.91 -0.73 6.77
C ILE A 191 -11.13 -2.25 6.81
N GLU A 192 -10.84 -2.89 5.68
CA GLU A 192 -10.88 -4.33 5.44
C GLU A 192 -9.48 -4.97 5.34
N ASP A 193 -8.49 -4.20 4.90
CA ASP A 193 -7.11 -4.65 4.69
C ASP A 193 -6.11 -3.61 5.21
N LEU A 194 -5.29 -4.02 6.21
CA LEU A 194 -4.30 -3.16 6.86
C LEU A 194 -2.90 -3.79 6.79
N ASP A 195 -2.00 -3.12 6.08
CA ASP A 195 -0.57 -3.45 6.00
C ASP A 195 0.27 -2.42 6.78
N ILE A 196 1.07 -2.86 7.74
CA ILE A 196 2.06 -2.05 8.45
C ILE A 196 3.42 -2.74 8.33
N VAL A 197 4.31 -2.17 7.52
CA VAL A 197 5.58 -2.80 7.14
C VAL A 197 6.75 -1.88 7.46
N SER A 198 7.74 -2.34 8.20
CA SER A 198 9.00 -1.61 8.45
C SER A 198 8.83 -0.21 9.07
N CYS A 199 7.77 0.02 9.85
CA CYS A 199 7.53 1.29 10.55
C CYS A 199 8.39 1.36 11.83
N GLY A 200 9.65 1.80 11.67
CA GLY A 200 10.67 1.69 12.69
C GLY A 200 10.46 2.50 13.97
N LYS A 201 9.65 3.56 13.99
CA LYS A 201 9.40 4.36 15.21
C LYS A 201 8.29 3.80 16.11
N LEU A 202 7.50 2.85 15.60
CA LEU A 202 6.32 2.31 16.28
C LEU A 202 6.74 1.33 17.39
N LYS A 203 6.36 1.59 18.64
CA LYS A 203 6.59 0.67 19.78
C LYS A 203 5.32 -0.04 20.21
N LYS A 204 4.16 0.56 20.02
CA LYS A 204 2.85 -0.05 20.30
C LYS A 204 1.92 0.09 19.10
N LEU A 205 1.23 -0.98 18.75
CA LEU A 205 0.17 -0.97 17.75
C LEU A 205 -1.13 -1.38 18.43
N HIS A 206 -2.18 -0.56 18.27
CA HIS A 206 -3.51 -0.86 18.76
C HIS A 206 -4.47 -0.80 17.56
N VAL A 207 -5.02 -1.96 17.22
CA VAL A 207 -5.97 -2.14 16.12
C VAL A 207 -7.31 -2.46 16.75
N SER A 208 -8.16 -1.45 16.92
CA SER A 208 -9.50 -1.63 17.51
C SER A 208 -10.53 -0.79 16.77
N GLY A 209 -11.81 -1.10 16.98
CA GLY A 209 -12.91 -0.40 16.31
C GLY A 209 -13.03 -0.71 14.81
N LEU A 210 -12.28 -1.70 14.31
CA LEU A 210 -12.33 -2.13 12.91
C LEU A 210 -13.16 -3.40 12.76
N ALA A 211 -14.49 -3.24 12.74
CA ALA A 211 -15.42 -4.37 12.65
C ALA A 211 -15.34 -5.13 11.31
N ASN A 212 -14.83 -4.51 10.25
CA ASN A 212 -14.74 -5.10 8.90
C ASN A 212 -13.32 -5.54 8.53
N LEU A 213 -12.34 -5.46 9.44
CA LEU A 213 -10.97 -5.83 9.13
C LEU A 213 -10.87 -7.33 8.90
N HIS A 214 -10.56 -7.74 7.67
CA HIS A 214 -10.40 -9.13 7.28
C HIS A 214 -8.93 -9.55 7.22
N ARG A 215 -8.03 -8.61 6.91
CA ARG A 215 -6.61 -8.88 6.71
C ARG A 215 -5.74 -7.87 7.46
N LEU A 216 -4.87 -8.38 8.34
CA LEU A 216 -3.87 -7.60 9.04
C LEU A 216 -2.47 -8.16 8.79
N VAL A 217 -1.54 -7.31 8.37
CA VAL A 217 -0.14 -7.68 8.18
C VAL A 217 0.76 -6.70 8.88
N VAL A 218 1.59 -7.21 9.78
CA VAL A 218 2.57 -6.43 10.54
C VAL A 218 3.94 -7.06 10.36
N THR A 219 4.83 -6.43 9.60
CA THR A 219 6.14 -7.03 9.28
C THR A 219 7.29 -6.07 9.48
N CYS A 220 8.45 -6.57 9.92
CA CYS A 220 9.70 -5.83 10.02
C CYS A 220 9.65 -4.53 10.88
N CYS A 221 8.69 -4.38 11.79
CA CYS A 221 8.60 -3.24 12.70
C CYS A 221 9.52 -3.43 13.92
N TYR A 222 10.82 -3.10 13.78
CA TYR A 222 11.88 -3.49 14.72
C TYR A 222 11.84 -2.91 16.13
N ASN A 223 10.99 -1.91 16.41
CA ASN A 223 10.87 -1.34 17.75
C ASN A 223 9.54 -1.70 18.43
N LEU A 224 8.71 -2.52 17.76
CA LEU A 224 7.39 -2.89 18.21
C LEU A 224 7.48 -3.86 19.39
N ARG A 225 6.91 -3.47 20.53
CA ARG A 225 6.95 -4.22 21.80
C ARG A 225 5.58 -4.77 22.19
N ARG A 226 4.50 -4.23 21.63
CA ARG A 226 3.14 -4.65 21.95
C ARG A 226 2.21 -4.44 20.77
N ILE A 227 1.41 -5.46 20.48
CA ILE A 227 0.32 -5.41 19.51
C ILE A 227 -0.96 -5.78 20.26
N GLU A 228 -1.96 -4.93 20.16
CA GLU A 228 -3.31 -5.19 20.66
C GLU A 228 -4.26 -5.21 19.47
N ILE A 229 -4.94 -6.33 19.26
CA ILE A 229 -5.86 -6.53 18.14
C ILE A 229 -7.25 -6.81 18.70
N ASP A 230 -8.18 -5.93 18.38
CA ASP A 230 -9.61 -6.07 18.60
C ASP A 230 -10.34 -5.90 17.26
N ALA A 231 -10.39 -7.00 16.51
CA ALA A 231 -10.92 -7.07 15.16
C ALA A 231 -11.71 -8.38 14.99
N PRO A 232 -13.02 -8.38 15.28
CA PRO A 232 -13.80 -9.61 15.36
C PRO A 232 -13.89 -10.35 14.02
N SER A 233 -13.90 -9.63 12.90
CA SER A 233 -14.02 -10.21 11.55
C SER A 233 -12.69 -10.61 10.92
N LEU A 234 -11.59 -10.60 11.67
CA LEU A 234 -10.25 -10.87 11.14
C LEU A 234 -10.14 -12.32 10.66
N GLN A 235 -9.73 -12.50 9.41
CA GLN A 235 -9.60 -13.81 8.76
C GLN A 235 -8.13 -14.21 8.52
N TYR A 236 -7.28 -13.21 8.26
CA TYR A 236 -5.86 -13.39 8.00
C TYR A 236 -5.05 -12.47 8.90
N PHE A 237 -4.14 -13.05 9.67
CA PHE A 237 -3.15 -12.32 10.43
C PHE A 237 -1.75 -12.82 10.13
N MET A 238 -0.87 -11.91 9.69
CA MET A 238 0.55 -12.17 9.53
C MET A 238 1.36 -11.22 10.39
N TYR A 239 2.16 -11.79 11.27
CA TYR A 239 3.20 -11.11 12.01
C TYR A 239 4.55 -11.70 11.62
N ASP A 240 5.41 -10.91 10.98
CA ASP A 240 6.76 -11.34 10.61
C ASP A 240 7.83 -10.42 11.20
N HIS A 241 8.65 -11.00 12.06
CA HIS A 241 9.59 -10.32 12.91
C HIS A 241 10.87 -11.12 13.18
N GLN A 242 11.79 -11.08 12.21
CA GLN A 242 13.04 -11.86 12.30
C GLN A 242 14.17 -11.24 13.14
N ARG A 243 14.04 -10.01 13.68
CA ARG A 243 15.20 -9.26 14.22
C ARG A 243 15.07 -8.52 15.56
N SER A 244 13.89 -8.32 16.17
CA SER A 244 13.77 -7.43 17.35
C SER A 244 13.54 -8.07 18.70
N LEU A 245 13.28 -7.18 19.67
CA LEU A 245 12.93 -7.38 21.07
C LEU A 245 11.64 -8.19 21.21
N LEU A 246 11.41 -8.75 22.40
CA LEU A 246 10.13 -9.37 22.77
C LEU A 246 8.95 -8.45 22.43
N CYS A 247 7.99 -8.98 21.68
CA CYS A 247 6.75 -8.30 21.33
C CYS A 247 5.58 -9.08 21.92
N ASP A 248 4.83 -8.42 22.81
CA ASP A 248 3.62 -9.00 23.38
C ASP A 248 2.46 -8.83 22.40
N VAL A 249 1.99 -9.92 21.82
CA VAL A 249 0.81 -9.93 20.96
C VAL A 249 -0.40 -10.34 21.80
N VAL A 250 -1.30 -9.38 22.00
CA VAL A 250 -2.59 -9.57 22.67
C VAL A 250 -3.67 -9.40 21.62
N TRP A 251 -4.60 -10.33 21.56
CA TRP A 251 -5.76 -10.20 20.70
C TRP A 251 -7.01 -10.66 21.41
N THR A 252 -8.15 -10.16 20.95
CA THR A 252 -9.44 -10.73 21.32
C THR A 252 -9.69 -11.95 20.43
N PRO A 253 -10.02 -13.12 21.01
CA PRO A 253 -10.43 -14.31 20.27
C PRO A 253 -11.45 -13.98 19.18
N GLY A 254 -11.11 -14.30 17.93
CA GLY A 254 -11.96 -14.07 16.77
C GLY A 254 -12.39 -15.41 16.18
N GLU A 255 -13.70 -15.64 16.07
CA GLU A 255 -14.24 -16.87 15.48
C GLU A 255 -13.92 -16.98 13.98
N PHE A 256 -13.56 -15.88 13.32
CA PHE A 256 -13.39 -15.84 11.87
C PHE A 256 -11.95 -16.04 11.38
N LEU A 257 -10.97 -16.15 12.30
CA LEU A 257 -9.58 -16.28 11.89
C LEU A 257 -9.30 -17.65 11.29
N ARG A 258 -8.83 -17.66 10.03
CA ARG A 258 -8.52 -18.86 9.25
C ARG A 258 -7.03 -19.05 9.06
N GLU A 259 -6.29 -17.96 8.84
CA GLU A 259 -4.86 -18.00 8.58
C GLU A 259 -4.08 -17.18 9.61
N LEU A 260 -3.16 -17.85 10.29
CA LEU A 260 -2.26 -17.25 11.26
C LEU A 260 -0.81 -17.55 10.88
N ILE A 261 -0.04 -16.50 10.59
CA ILE A 261 1.38 -16.58 10.27
C ILE A 261 2.15 -15.79 11.32
N LEU A 262 3.02 -16.47 12.07
CA LEU A 262 3.81 -15.90 13.15
C LEU A 262 5.29 -16.26 12.97
N HIS A 263 6.07 -15.33 12.42
CA HIS A 263 7.52 -15.47 12.36
C HIS A 263 8.14 -14.58 13.45
N ASP A 264 8.35 -15.11 14.65
CA ASP A 264 9.07 -14.40 15.70
C ASP A 264 9.84 -15.38 16.59
N ARG A 265 11.15 -15.12 16.71
CA ARG A 265 12.10 -15.91 17.50
C ARG A 265 11.76 -15.97 18.98
N HIS A 266 10.95 -15.03 19.48
CA HIS A 266 10.62 -14.88 20.88
C HIS A 266 9.29 -15.51 21.31
N ILE A 267 8.49 -16.02 20.37
CA ILE A 267 7.22 -16.70 20.67
C ILE A 267 7.47 -17.89 21.61
N THR A 268 6.75 -17.94 22.72
CA THR A 268 6.78 -19.03 23.69
C THR A 268 5.61 -19.98 23.48
N ASN A 269 5.73 -21.22 24.01
CA ASN A 269 4.66 -22.21 23.94
C ASN A 269 3.37 -21.70 24.62
N ASP A 270 3.48 -21.02 25.77
CA ASP A 270 2.31 -20.50 26.51
C ASP A 270 1.57 -19.43 25.71
N LEU A 271 2.31 -18.52 25.07
CA LEU A 271 1.72 -17.50 24.19
C LEU A 271 1.03 -18.17 23.01
N LEU A 272 1.67 -19.16 22.39
CA LEU A 272 1.07 -19.91 21.29
C LEU A 272 -0.22 -20.64 21.70
N GLN A 273 -0.24 -21.32 22.85
CA GLN A 273 -1.44 -22.02 23.33
C GLN A 273 -2.58 -21.04 23.64
N ASN A 274 -2.27 -19.89 24.25
CA ASN A 274 -3.25 -18.84 24.49
C ASN A 274 -3.79 -18.24 23.18
N LEU A 275 -2.94 -18.07 22.16
CA LEU A 275 -3.38 -17.60 20.85
C LEU A 275 -4.30 -18.62 20.18
N VAL A 276 -3.85 -19.89 20.08
CA VAL A 276 -4.56 -20.95 19.35
C VAL A 276 -5.88 -21.34 20.02
N SER A 277 -5.94 -21.34 21.36
CA SER A 277 -7.19 -21.62 22.09
C SER A 277 -8.31 -20.60 21.83
N GLY A 278 -7.95 -19.38 21.39
CA GLY A 278 -8.90 -18.31 21.05
C GLY A 278 -9.40 -18.32 19.60
N VAL A 279 -8.98 -19.25 18.74
CA VAL A 279 -9.29 -19.20 17.29
C VAL A 279 -9.83 -20.54 16.78
N PRO A 280 -11.10 -20.88 17.08
CA PRO A 280 -11.65 -22.22 16.87
C PRO A 280 -11.77 -22.68 15.40
N ASN A 281 -11.66 -21.75 14.44
CA ASN A 281 -11.81 -22.02 13.01
C ASN A 281 -10.49 -21.86 12.23
N LEU A 282 -9.35 -21.95 12.92
CA LEU A 282 -8.04 -21.85 12.27
C LEU A 282 -7.80 -23.00 11.29
N GLU A 283 -7.57 -22.66 10.02
CA GLU A 283 -7.34 -23.58 8.90
C GLU A 283 -5.84 -23.73 8.60
N ARG A 284 -5.06 -22.64 8.71
CA ARG A 284 -3.63 -22.61 8.45
C ARG A 284 -2.86 -21.90 9.55
N LEU A 285 -1.81 -22.56 10.03
CA LEU A 285 -0.87 -22.03 11.00
C LEU A 285 0.57 -22.16 10.48
N GLU A 286 1.25 -21.03 10.28
CA GLU A 286 2.68 -21.00 9.96
C GLU A 286 3.43 -20.33 11.10
N ILE A 287 4.41 -21.05 11.66
CA ILE A 287 5.22 -20.55 12.77
C ILE A 287 6.70 -20.73 12.46
N ASP A 288 7.45 -19.65 12.65
CA ASP A 288 8.92 -19.65 12.59
C ASP A 288 9.42 -19.05 13.89
N SER A 289 9.93 -19.90 14.79
CA SER A 289 10.44 -19.48 16.08
C SER A 289 11.53 -20.41 16.59
N THR A 290 12.60 -19.82 17.14
CA THR A 290 13.75 -20.54 17.71
C THR A 290 13.53 -21.06 19.13
N ARG A 291 12.43 -20.66 19.80
CA ARG A 291 12.18 -20.99 21.22
C ARG A 291 11.13 -22.08 21.43
N LEU A 292 10.51 -22.57 20.35
CA LEU A 292 9.48 -23.62 20.44
C LEU A 292 10.16 -24.97 20.66
N GLN A 293 9.89 -25.57 21.81
CA GLN A 293 10.43 -26.89 22.17
C GLN A 293 9.45 -28.03 21.91
N ARG A 294 8.15 -27.77 22.02
CA ARG A 294 7.07 -28.75 21.83
C ARG A 294 5.79 -28.00 21.49
N ILE A 295 5.18 -28.35 20.37
CA ILE A 295 3.92 -27.76 19.91
C ILE A 295 2.86 -28.85 19.99
N GLU A 296 1.94 -28.71 20.95
CA GLU A 296 0.73 -29.53 21.01
C GLU A 296 -0.45 -28.64 20.65
N ILE A 297 -0.99 -28.84 19.45
CA ILE A 297 -2.17 -28.13 18.97
C ILE A 297 -3.28 -29.16 18.79
N SER A 298 -4.30 -29.08 19.64
CA SER A 298 -5.52 -29.86 19.51
C SER A 298 -6.55 -29.01 18.77
N HIS A 299 -6.51 -28.98 17.44
CA HIS A 299 -7.40 -28.14 16.63
C HIS A 299 -8.07 -28.95 15.52
N HIS A 300 -9.40 -29.02 15.53
CA HIS A 300 -10.16 -29.94 14.69
C HIS A 300 -10.38 -29.44 13.25
N GLN A 301 -10.31 -28.14 12.99
CA GLN A 301 -10.40 -27.53 11.63
C GLN A 301 -9.02 -27.32 10.98
N LEU A 302 -7.92 -27.60 11.68
CA LEU A 302 -6.58 -27.24 11.22
C LEU A 302 -6.15 -28.15 10.07
N GLN A 303 -5.98 -27.57 8.88
CA GLN A 303 -5.65 -28.30 7.65
C GLN A 303 -4.15 -28.30 7.39
N GLU A 304 -3.46 -27.20 7.71
CA GLU A 304 -2.04 -27.03 7.41
C GLU A 304 -1.28 -26.43 8.61
N ILE A 305 -0.21 -27.11 9.02
CA ILE A 305 0.77 -26.61 9.98
C ILE A 305 2.14 -26.56 9.28
N ARG A 306 2.75 -25.38 9.23
CA ARG A 306 4.11 -25.20 8.75
C ARG A 306 4.98 -24.70 9.88
N THR A 307 6.03 -25.46 10.20
CA THR A 307 7.06 -25.04 11.15
C THR A 307 8.39 -24.92 10.41
N LYS A 308 9.04 -23.77 10.49
CA LYS A 308 10.45 -23.62 10.09
C LYS A 308 11.32 -23.74 11.33
N THR A 309 11.75 -24.95 11.65
CA THR A 309 12.85 -25.20 12.58
C THR A 309 14.13 -25.27 11.76
N ILE A 310 15.06 -24.34 12.00
CA ILE A 310 16.44 -24.40 11.48
C ILE A 310 17.25 -25.34 12.38
#